data_AF-A0A0K9YVE1-F1
#
_entry.id   AF-A0A0K9YVE1-F1
#
_cell.length_a   1.000
_cell.length_b   1.000
_cell.length_c   1.000
_cell.angle_alpha   90.00
_cell.angle_beta   90.00
_cell.angle_gamma   90.00
#
_symmetry.space_group_name_H-M   'P 1'
#
loop_
_entity.id
_entity.type
_entity.pdbx_description
1 polymer ?
#
loop_
_entity_poly.entity_id
_entity_poly.type
_entity_poly.pdbx_seq_one_letter_code
_entity_poly.pdbx_strand_id
1 'polypeptide(L)'
;MSKHLSLRWLGSVAAMVTGFLLAGGHLLEETTNDETWIMLAKNMIFIAHLAMAFAFIAIYDSHSNKNVWGVAGMLMATAGTIFVTAIVFVETASITMPDATALLGGSGVSWITGTGPLLFVLGIVMVGAELIVRGEKARAGGVLLVMGTILFASAEFIGAFAPVSILTGSALTGAGFIWLGIHINKTEEQQVSESTI
;
A
#
# COMPACT_ATOMS: atom_id res chain seq x y z
N MET A 1 -16.16 -3.23 24.56
CA MET A 1 -16.24 -2.09 23.61
C MET A 1 -14.89 -1.49 23.19
N SER A 2 -13.72 -1.88 23.74
CA SER A 2 -12.45 -1.15 23.48
C SER A 2 -11.50 -1.72 22.42
N LYS A 3 -11.51 -3.02 22.12
CA LYS A 3 -10.48 -3.64 21.24
C LYS A 3 -10.70 -3.42 19.74
N HIS A 4 -11.96 -3.37 19.28
CA HIS A 4 -12.25 -3.11 17.87
C HIS A 4 -12.01 -1.65 17.50
N LEU A 5 -12.29 -0.73 18.44
CA LEU A 5 -12.02 0.70 18.27
C LEU A 5 -10.52 0.97 18.08
N SER A 6 -9.65 0.27 18.83
CA SER A 6 -8.20 0.48 18.74
C SER A 6 -7.61 -0.01 17.42
N LEU A 7 -8.10 -1.15 16.88
CA LEU A 7 -7.59 -1.69 15.62
C LEU A 7 -7.99 -0.84 14.41
N ARG A 8 -9.24 -0.38 14.37
CA ARG A 8 -9.75 0.45 13.27
C ARG A 8 -9.10 1.83 13.25
N TRP A 9 -8.92 2.45 14.42
CA TRP A 9 -8.20 3.70 14.53
C TRP A 9 -6.74 3.55 14.07
N LEU A 10 -6.04 2.53 14.55
CA LEU A 10 -4.65 2.28 14.17
C LEU A 10 -4.51 2.04 12.67
N GLY A 11 -5.40 1.26 12.07
CA GLY A 11 -5.39 1.02 10.63
C GLY A 11 -5.82 2.22 9.79
N SER A 12 -6.71 3.08 10.29
CA SER A 12 -7.06 4.36 9.66
C SER A 12 -5.84 5.29 9.59
N VAL A 13 -5.12 5.45 10.71
CA VAL A 13 -3.87 6.21 10.76
C VAL A 13 -2.83 5.56 9.86
N ALA A 14 -2.67 4.25 9.93
CA ALA A 14 -1.71 3.52 9.09
C ALA A 14 -2.00 3.70 7.59
N ALA A 15 -3.27 3.68 7.17
CA ALA A 15 -3.66 3.94 5.78
C ALA A 15 -3.31 5.37 5.36
N MET A 16 -3.62 6.38 6.16
CA MET A 16 -3.26 7.77 5.85
C MET A 16 -1.75 7.96 5.76
N VAL A 17 -1.00 7.44 6.75
CA VAL A 17 0.47 7.49 6.78
C VAL A 17 1.06 6.80 5.54
N THR A 18 0.55 5.60 5.20
CA THR A 18 0.92 4.88 3.99
C THR A 18 0.74 5.76 2.76
N GLY A 19 -0.41 6.40 2.61
CA GLY A 19 -0.69 7.19 1.41
C GLY A 19 0.21 8.42 1.26
N PHE A 20 0.47 9.15 2.34
CA PHE A 20 1.38 10.30 2.32
C PHE A 20 2.83 9.88 2.05
N LEU A 21 3.30 8.85 2.74
CA LEU A 21 4.69 8.42 2.63
C LEU A 21 4.98 7.72 1.31
N LEU A 22 4.04 6.96 0.75
CA LEU A 22 4.21 6.29 -0.54
C LEU A 22 4.33 7.31 -1.67
N ALA A 23 3.38 8.26 -1.75
CA ALA A 23 3.39 9.28 -2.78
C ALA A 23 4.57 10.25 -2.61
N GLY A 24 4.83 10.70 -1.37
CA GLY A 24 5.94 11.60 -1.07
C GLY A 24 7.31 10.95 -1.27
N GLY A 25 7.45 9.67 -0.93
CA GLY A 25 8.67 8.90 -1.10
C GLY A 25 9.05 8.76 -2.57
N HIS A 26 8.13 8.29 -3.42
CA HIS A 26 8.39 8.19 -4.85
C HIS A 26 8.56 9.56 -5.53
N LEU A 27 7.84 10.59 -5.10
CA LEU A 27 8.08 11.95 -5.59
C LEU A 27 9.51 12.41 -5.29
N LEU A 28 9.97 12.20 -4.06
CA LEU A 28 11.31 12.62 -3.66
C LEU A 28 12.38 11.79 -4.39
N GLU A 29 12.20 10.48 -4.49
CA GLU A 29 13.12 9.57 -5.19
C GLU A 29 13.33 9.96 -6.66
N GLU A 30 12.25 10.29 -7.38
CA GLU A 30 12.30 10.64 -8.80
C GLU A 30 12.78 12.08 -9.08
N THR A 31 12.70 12.99 -8.11
CA THR A 31 13.01 14.42 -8.31
C THR A 31 14.39 14.85 -7.83
N THR A 32 15.11 13.99 -7.13
CA THR A 32 16.42 14.29 -6.56
C THR A 32 17.52 13.40 -7.10
N ASN A 33 18.73 13.94 -7.23
CA ASN A 33 19.94 13.17 -7.54
C ASN A 33 20.90 13.11 -6.33
N ASP A 34 20.51 13.69 -5.19
CA ASP A 34 21.32 13.74 -3.99
C ASP A 34 21.08 12.48 -3.13
N GLU A 35 22.16 11.79 -2.80
CA GLU A 35 22.13 10.51 -2.05
C GLU A 35 21.42 10.62 -0.70
N THR A 36 21.51 11.77 -0.01
CA THR A 36 20.84 11.99 1.27
C THR A 36 19.33 12.02 1.10
N TRP A 37 18.86 12.70 0.06
CA TRP A 37 17.42 12.78 -0.24
C TRP A 37 16.87 11.46 -0.79
N ILE A 38 17.66 10.71 -1.56
CA ILE A 38 17.29 9.34 -1.98
C ILE A 38 17.17 8.42 -0.77
N MET A 39 18.08 8.52 0.21
CA MET A 39 18.00 7.73 1.44
C MET A 39 16.74 8.06 2.24
N LEU A 40 16.38 9.35 2.35
CA LEU A 40 15.14 9.76 2.99
C LEU A 40 13.92 9.21 2.23
N ALA A 41 13.91 9.31 0.90
CA ALA A 41 12.83 8.80 0.05
C ALA A 41 12.60 7.30 0.25
N LYS A 42 13.66 6.49 0.20
CA LYS A 42 13.57 5.04 0.43
C LYS A 42 13.10 4.69 1.84
N ASN A 43 13.52 5.44 2.86
CA ASN A 43 12.98 5.27 4.22
C ASN A 43 11.50 5.60 4.31
N MET A 44 11.02 6.63 3.61
CA MET A 44 9.59 6.93 3.52
C MET A 44 8.82 5.78 2.88
N ILE A 45 9.31 5.24 1.75
CA ILE A 45 8.70 4.10 1.05
C ILE A 45 8.71 2.85 1.94
N PHE A 46 9.79 2.59 2.67
CA PHE A 46 9.90 1.49 3.63
C PHE A 46 8.85 1.58 4.74
N ILE A 47 8.72 2.75 5.38
CA ILE A 47 7.72 2.97 6.43
C ILE A 47 6.30 2.88 5.85
N ALA A 48 6.08 3.35 4.62
CA ALA A 48 4.79 3.23 3.95
C ALA A 48 4.37 1.76 3.81
N HIS A 49 5.26 0.88 3.35
CA HIS A 49 4.96 -0.54 3.22
C HIS A 49 4.73 -1.20 4.60
N LEU A 50 5.53 -0.88 5.62
CA LEU A 50 5.26 -1.39 6.97
C LEU A 50 3.88 -0.98 7.51
N ALA A 51 3.50 0.29 7.34
CA ALA A 51 2.18 0.78 7.75
C ALA A 51 1.05 0.13 6.95
N MET A 52 1.29 -0.17 5.67
CA MET A 52 0.30 -0.74 4.76
C MET A 52 -0.20 -2.12 5.22
N ALA A 53 0.65 -2.93 5.85
CA ALA A 53 0.24 -4.20 6.42
C ALA A 53 -0.89 -4.04 7.46
N PHE A 54 -0.80 -3.02 8.33
CA PHE A 54 -1.85 -2.70 9.30
C PHE A 54 -3.08 -2.08 8.63
N ALA A 55 -2.87 -1.26 7.59
CA ALA A 55 -3.96 -0.70 6.80
C ALA A 55 -4.83 -1.80 6.18
N PHE A 56 -4.25 -2.84 5.58
CA PHE A 56 -5.01 -3.93 4.97
C PHE A 56 -5.87 -4.70 5.97
N ILE A 57 -5.32 -5.00 7.15
CA ILE A 57 -6.07 -5.69 8.20
C ILE A 57 -7.30 -4.87 8.60
N ALA A 58 -7.15 -3.56 8.80
CA ALA A 58 -8.27 -2.70 9.18
C ALA A 58 -9.25 -2.44 8.05
N ILE A 59 -8.77 -2.29 6.81
CA ILE A 59 -9.63 -2.20 5.61
C ILE A 59 -10.49 -3.45 5.56
N TYR A 60 -9.90 -4.65 5.63
CA TYR A 60 -10.65 -5.91 5.63
C TYR A 60 -11.62 -6.02 6.81
N ASP A 61 -11.20 -5.69 8.04
CA ASP A 61 -12.08 -5.77 9.21
C ASP A 61 -13.26 -4.79 9.15
N SER A 62 -13.08 -3.64 8.50
CA SER A 62 -14.13 -2.63 8.31
C SER A 62 -15.21 -3.03 7.31
N HIS A 63 -15.01 -4.11 6.53
CA HIS A 63 -16.02 -4.61 5.60
C HIS A 63 -17.10 -5.40 6.34
N SER A 64 -18.36 -5.05 6.07
CA SER A 64 -19.53 -5.76 6.57
C SER A 64 -19.70 -7.16 5.97
N ASN A 65 -19.17 -7.39 4.76
CA ASN A 65 -19.36 -8.64 4.01
C ASN A 65 -18.03 -9.35 3.71
N LYS A 66 -17.43 -9.88 4.76
CA LYS A 66 -16.19 -10.68 4.74
C LYS A 66 -16.37 -11.91 3.85
N ASN A 67 -15.57 -12.00 2.80
CA ASN A 67 -15.62 -13.10 1.84
C ASN A 67 -14.21 -13.61 1.51
N VAL A 68 -14.13 -14.78 0.86
CA VAL A 68 -12.86 -15.44 0.54
C VAL A 68 -11.96 -14.59 -0.35
N TRP A 69 -12.52 -13.80 -1.28
CA TRP A 69 -11.75 -12.92 -2.15
C TRP A 69 -11.13 -11.75 -1.41
N GLY A 70 -11.87 -11.16 -0.46
CA GLY A 70 -11.35 -10.11 0.42
C GLY A 70 -10.22 -10.64 1.32
N VAL A 71 -10.37 -11.85 1.88
CA VAL A 71 -9.31 -12.50 2.66
C VAL A 71 -8.09 -12.78 1.80
N ALA A 72 -8.27 -13.39 0.63
CA ALA A 72 -7.18 -13.71 -0.27
C ALA A 72 -6.44 -12.44 -0.71
N GLY A 73 -7.18 -11.38 -1.09
CA GLY A 73 -6.60 -10.10 -1.45
C GLY A 73 -5.79 -9.48 -0.31
N MET A 74 -6.35 -9.45 0.91
CA MET A 74 -5.65 -8.97 2.11
C MET A 74 -4.36 -9.78 2.35
N LEU A 75 -4.42 -11.11 2.34
CA LEU A 75 -3.26 -11.96 2.58
C LEU A 75 -2.18 -11.80 1.51
N MET A 76 -2.56 -11.75 0.24
CA MET A 76 -1.63 -11.52 -0.87
C MET A 76 -1.00 -10.13 -0.78
N ALA A 77 -1.79 -9.09 -0.50
CA ALA A 77 -1.29 -7.74 -0.35
C ALA A 77 -0.32 -7.64 0.82
N THR A 78 -0.67 -8.17 2.00
CA THR A 78 0.20 -8.19 3.17
C THR A 78 1.49 -8.97 2.92
N ALA A 79 1.41 -10.17 2.32
CA ALA A 79 2.60 -10.96 2.00
C ALA A 79 3.51 -10.25 0.98
N GLY A 80 2.92 -9.69 -0.09
CA GLY A 80 3.63 -8.88 -1.07
C GLY A 80 4.31 -7.67 -0.42
N THR A 81 3.61 -6.94 0.44
CA THR A 81 4.14 -5.81 1.19
C THR A 81 5.31 -6.20 2.10
N ILE A 82 5.29 -7.38 2.74
CA ILE A 82 6.42 -7.88 3.52
C ILE A 82 7.65 -8.07 2.62
N PHE A 83 7.47 -8.67 1.44
CA PHE A 83 8.56 -8.86 0.49
C PHE A 83 9.07 -7.54 -0.07
N VAL A 84 8.18 -6.62 -0.46
CA VAL A 84 8.57 -5.29 -0.94
C VAL A 84 9.29 -4.49 0.15
N THR A 85 8.85 -4.57 1.40
CA THR A 85 9.57 -4.00 2.55
C THR A 85 11.00 -4.54 2.64
N ALA A 86 11.20 -5.85 2.45
CA ALA A 86 12.52 -6.46 2.47
C ALA A 86 13.40 -5.99 1.29
N ILE A 87 12.81 -5.84 0.10
CA ILE A 87 13.50 -5.31 -1.09
C ILE A 87 13.96 -3.87 -0.82
N VAL A 88 13.04 -2.98 -0.41
CA VAL A 88 13.33 -1.57 -0.14
C VAL A 88 14.35 -1.42 1.00
N PHE A 89 14.33 -2.31 2.00
CA PHE A 89 15.35 -2.34 3.04
C PHE A 89 16.75 -2.58 2.47
N VAL A 90 16.89 -3.57 1.58
CA VAL A 90 18.18 -3.86 0.92
C VAL A 90 18.59 -2.73 -0.01
N GLU A 91 17.66 -2.13 -0.74
CA GLU A 91 17.91 -0.96 -1.60
C GLU A 91 18.28 0.30 -0.82
N THR A 92 17.83 0.42 0.42
CA THR A 92 18.24 1.51 1.32
C THR A 92 19.65 1.24 1.85
N ALA A 93 19.93 -0.01 2.26
CA ALA A 93 21.25 -0.43 2.70
C ALA A 93 22.29 -0.27 1.59
N SER A 94 21.91 -0.43 0.32
CA SER A 94 22.84 -0.32 -0.80
C SER A 94 23.42 1.07 -1.01
N ILE A 95 22.82 2.11 -0.40
CA ILE A 95 23.37 3.47 -0.42
C ILE A 95 24.67 3.52 0.38
N THR A 96 24.77 2.78 1.49
CA THR A 96 25.98 2.73 2.34
C THR A 96 26.84 1.49 2.09
N MET A 97 26.26 0.42 1.53
CA MET A 97 26.91 -0.85 1.21
C MET A 97 26.59 -1.23 -0.24
N PRO A 98 27.35 -0.75 -1.25
CA PRO A 98 27.01 -0.92 -2.67
C PRO A 98 26.72 -2.37 -3.11
N ASP A 99 27.35 -3.35 -2.46
CA ASP A 99 27.18 -4.78 -2.75
C ASP A 99 25.89 -5.39 -2.17
N ALA A 100 25.12 -4.66 -1.36
CA ALA A 100 23.93 -5.19 -0.68
C ALA A 100 22.86 -5.65 -1.68
N THR A 101 22.70 -4.96 -2.82
CA THR A 101 21.74 -5.34 -3.87
C THR A 101 22.09 -6.69 -4.51
N ALA A 102 23.34 -7.13 -4.47
CA ALA A 102 23.73 -8.46 -4.95
C ALA A 102 23.07 -9.59 -4.14
N LEU A 103 22.67 -9.34 -2.89
CA LEU A 103 21.92 -10.29 -2.07
C LEU A 103 20.56 -10.63 -2.69
N LEU A 104 19.91 -9.66 -3.34
CA LEU A 104 18.65 -9.88 -4.05
C LEU A 104 18.84 -10.71 -5.32
N GLY A 105 20.05 -10.72 -5.91
CA GLY A 105 20.38 -11.56 -7.07
C GLY A 105 20.74 -13.00 -6.74
N GLY A 106 20.87 -13.36 -5.45
CA GLY A 106 21.25 -14.70 -5.02
C GLY A 106 20.22 -15.78 -5.40
N SER A 107 20.68 -16.99 -5.72
CA SER A 107 19.82 -18.10 -6.17
C SER A 107 18.73 -18.51 -5.17
N GLY A 108 18.89 -18.22 -3.88
CA GLY A 108 17.86 -18.46 -2.84
C GLY A 108 16.88 -17.32 -2.60
N VAL A 109 17.13 -16.11 -3.14
CA VAL A 109 16.42 -14.87 -2.77
C VAL A 109 15.83 -14.16 -4.00
N SER A 110 16.38 -14.36 -5.20
CA SER A 110 15.97 -13.70 -6.44
C SER A 110 14.51 -13.86 -6.83
N TRP A 111 13.83 -14.92 -6.37
CA TRP A 111 12.39 -15.05 -6.61
C TRP A 111 11.57 -13.99 -5.88
N ILE A 112 12.09 -13.40 -4.78
CA ILE A 112 11.41 -12.37 -3.97
C ILE A 112 11.22 -11.08 -4.78
N THR A 113 12.19 -10.69 -5.60
CA THR A 113 12.13 -9.45 -6.39
C THR A 113 11.07 -9.48 -7.47
N GLY A 114 10.73 -10.67 -8.01
CA GLY A 114 9.60 -10.82 -8.92
C GLY A 114 8.28 -11.10 -8.21
N THR A 115 8.29 -12.01 -7.23
CA THR A 115 7.06 -12.50 -6.60
C THR A 115 6.46 -11.49 -5.62
N GLY A 116 7.30 -10.75 -4.89
CA GLY A 116 6.87 -9.76 -3.90
C GLY A 116 6.00 -8.66 -4.51
N PRO A 117 6.52 -7.89 -5.49
CA PRO A 117 5.75 -6.88 -6.19
C PRO A 117 4.49 -7.44 -6.87
N LEU A 118 4.56 -8.64 -7.45
CA LEU A 118 3.40 -9.26 -8.10
C LEU A 118 2.28 -9.59 -7.08
N LEU A 119 2.62 -10.22 -5.95
CA LEU A 119 1.66 -10.50 -4.88
C LEU A 119 1.05 -9.22 -4.33
N PHE A 120 1.86 -8.18 -4.19
CA PHE A 120 1.42 -6.87 -3.75
C PHE A 120 0.37 -6.29 -4.72
N VAL A 121 0.68 -6.22 -6.01
CA VAL A 121 -0.21 -5.70 -7.06
C VAL A 121 -1.50 -6.50 -7.12
N LEU A 122 -1.42 -7.84 -7.18
CA LEU A 122 -2.61 -8.70 -7.23
C LEU A 122 -3.46 -8.54 -5.98
N GLY A 123 -2.84 -8.47 -4.81
CA GLY A 123 -3.52 -8.25 -3.54
C GLY A 123 -4.29 -6.92 -3.53
N ILE A 124 -3.64 -5.82 -3.92
CA ILE A 124 -4.30 -4.50 -4.05
C ILE A 124 -5.46 -4.56 -5.03
N VAL A 125 -5.27 -5.16 -6.20
CA VAL A 125 -6.32 -5.24 -7.22
C VAL A 125 -7.52 -6.02 -6.69
N MET A 126 -7.31 -7.12 -5.98
CA MET A 126 -8.38 -7.90 -5.36
C MET A 126 -9.11 -7.13 -4.26
N VAL A 127 -8.37 -6.49 -3.35
CA VAL A 127 -8.95 -5.65 -2.28
C VAL A 127 -9.73 -4.47 -2.89
N GLY A 128 -9.15 -3.79 -3.87
CA GLY A 128 -9.75 -2.67 -4.57
C GLY A 128 -11.00 -3.07 -5.35
N ALA A 129 -10.99 -4.20 -6.05
CA ALA A 129 -12.17 -4.72 -6.73
C ALA A 129 -13.32 -5.04 -5.75
N GLU A 130 -13.00 -5.64 -4.60
CA GLU A 130 -13.98 -5.93 -3.55
C GLU A 130 -14.60 -4.65 -2.99
N LEU A 131 -13.77 -3.65 -2.69
CA LEU A 131 -14.17 -2.30 -2.31
C LEU A 131 -15.10 -1.64 -3.34
N ILE A 132 -14.79 -1.79 -4.64
CA ILE A 132 -15.59 -1.21 -5.73
C ILE A 132 -16.97 -1.84 -5.83
N VAL A 133 -17.04 -3.17 -5.71
CA VAL A 133 -18.28 -3.93 -5.90
C VAL A 133 -19.18 -3.81 -4.67
N ARG A 134 -18.62 -3.76 -3.46
CA ARG A 134 -19.37 -3.96 -2.22
C ARG A 134 -19.31 -2.78 -1.23
N GLY A 135 -18.36 -1.86 -1.38
CA GLY A 135 -18.17 -0.76 -0.43
C GLY A 135 -18.74 0.56 -0.92
N GLU A 136 -19.95 0.95 -0.52
CA GLU A 136 -20.56 2.22 -0.99
C GLU A 136 -19.67 3.46 -0.70
N LYS A 137 -19.25 3.65 0.56
CA LYS A 137 -18.37 4.75 0.98
C LYS A 137 -16.89 4.53 0.61
N ALA A 138 -16.51 3.28 0.36
CA ALA A 138 -15.12 2.86 0.16
C ALA A 138 -14.76 2.64 -1.33
N ARG A 139 -15.76 2.69 -2.22
CA ARG A 139 -15.65 2.47 -3.67
C ARG A 139 -14.67 3.42 -4.33
N ALA A 140 -14.71 4.71 -4.00
CA ALA A 140 -13.77 5.68 -4.56
C ALA A 140 -12.32 5.33 -4.19
N GLY A 141 -12.07 4.95 -2.94
CA GLY A 141 -10.77 4.45 -2.50
C GLY A 141 -10.34 3.19 -3.26
N GLY A 142 -11.26 2.24 -3.47
CA GLY A 142 -11.01 1.04 -4.28
C GLY A 142 -10.63 1.35 -5.73
N VAL A 143 -11.34 2.27 -6.40
CA VAL A 143 -10.98 2.70 -7.77
C VAL A 143 -9.58 3.32 -7.82
N LEU A 144 -9.28 4.21 -6.88
CA LEU A 144 -7.98 4.88 -6.81
C LEU A 144 -6.84 3.88 -6.58
N LEU A 145 -7.04 2.89 -5.69
CA LEU A 145 -6.06 1.83 -5.45
C LEU A 145 -5.82 0.99 -6.72
N VAL A 146 -6.86 0.50 -7.37
CA VAL A 146 -6.72 -0.33 -8.58
C VAL A 146 -6.02 0.43 -9.70
N MET A 147 -6.53 1.62 -10.03
CA MET A 147 -5.98 2.44 -11.12
C MET A 147 -4.55 2.87 -10.82
N GLY A 148 -4.29 3.34 -9.61
CA GLY A 148 -2.97 3.78 -9.19
C GLY A 148 -1.95 2.65 -9.21
N THR A 149 -2.31 1.47 -8.69
CA THR A 149 -1.38 0.34 -8.61
C THR A 149 -1.10 -0.27 -9.98
N ILE A 150 -2.09 -0.35 -10.87
CA ILE A 150 -1.85 -0.79 -12.25
C ILE A 150 -0.93 0.19 -12.98
N LEU A 151 -1.16 1.50 -12.82
CA LEU A 151 -0.33 2.53 -13.44
C LEU A 151 1.11 2.50 -12.86
N PHE A 152 1.26 2.32 -11.56
CA PHE A 152 2.57 2.18 -10.94
C PHE A 152 3.30 0.95 -11.48
N ALA A 153 2.64 -0.21 -11.47
CA ALA A 153 3.23 -1.48 -11.92
C ALA A 153 3.52 -1.52 -13.42
N SER A 154 2.85 -0.71 -14.24
CA SER A 154 3.10 -0.66 -15.67
C SER A 154 4.37 0.10 -16.06
N ALA A 155 5.01 0.80 -15.11
CA ALA A 155 6.20 1.61 -15.35
C ALA A 155 7.34 0.83 -16.03
N GLU A 156 7.50 -0.45 -15.70
CA GLU A 156 8.51 -1.34 -16.29
C GLU A 156 8.32 -1.58 -17.80
N PHE A 157 7.11 -1.38 -18.33
CA PHE A 157 6.76 -1.70 -19.73
C PHE A 157 6.69 -0.49 -20.65
N ILE A 158 6.74 0.73 -20.12
CA ILE A 158 6.46 1.96 -20.87
C ILE A 158 7.69 2.83 -21.14
N GLY A 159 8.89 2.31 -20.83
CA GLY A 159 10.17 2.92 -21.19
C GLY A 159 10.34 4.34 -20.65
N ALA A 160 10.51 5.32 -21.55
CA ALA A 160 10.77 6.72 -21.19
C ALA A 160 9.67 7.39 -20.34
N PHE A 161 8.45 6.83 -20.32
CA PHE A 161 7.35 7.35 -19.50
C PHE A 161 7.29 6.74 -18.09
N ALA A 162 8.22 5.84 -17.73
CA ALA A 162 8.24 5.18 -16.43
C ALA A 162 8.14 6.15 -15.24
N PRO A 163 8.90 7.27 -15.17
CA PRO A 163 8.82 8.20 -14.04
C PRO A 163 7.41 8.79 -13.85
N VAL A 164 6.76 9.18 -14.95
CA VAL A 164 5.40 9.76 -14.91
C VAL A 164 4.40 8.74 -14.36
N SER A 165 4.56 7.47 -14.74
CA SER A 165 3.69 6.38 -14.28
C SER A 165 3.92 6.02 -12.82
N ILE A 166 5.18 6.01 -12.37
CA ILE A 166 5.55 5.85 -10.95
C ILE A 166 4.92 6.96 -10.11
N LEU A 167 5.10 8.22 -10.51
CA LEU A 167 4.58 9.38 -9.79
C LEU A 167 3.04 9.41 -9.76
N THR A 168 2.41 9.23 -10.92
CA THR A 168 0.94 9.27 -11.01
C THR A 168 0.33 8.06 -10.31
N GLY A 169 0.91 6.87 -10.49
CA GLY A 169 0.44 5.63 -9.88
C GLY A 169 0.58 5.63 -8.36
N SER A 170 1.72 6.09 -7.83
CA SER A 170 1.94 6.23 -6.39
C SER A 170 1.03 7.31 -5.78
N ALA A 171 0.81 8.43 -6.46
CA ALA A 171 -0.12 9.47 -6.02
C ALA A 171 -1.58 8.96 -5.95
N LEU A 172 -2.05 8.25 -6.98
CA LEU A 172 -3.40 7.68 -6.99
C LEU A 172 -3.56 6.58 -5.94
N THR A 173 -2.58 5.68 -5.82
CA THR A 173 -2.60 4.63 -4.78
C THR A 173 -2.59 5.25 -3.40
N GLY A 174 -1.75 6.27 -3.17
CA GLY A 174 -1.68 6.99 -1.91
C GLY A 174 -2.97 7.73 -1.58
N ALA A 175 -3.59 8.39 -2.55
CA ALA A 175 -4.90 9.01 -2.39
C ALA A 175 -5.99 7.97 -2.06
N GLY A 176 -5.93 6.78 -2.66
CA GLY A 176 -6.80 5.66 -2.31
C GLY A 176 -6.67 5.23 -0.85
N PHE A 177 -5.44 5.08 -0.35
CA PHE A 177 -5.20 4.76 1.06
C PHE A 177 -5.67 5.87 2.01
N ILE A 178 -5.41 7.14 1.69
CA ILE A 178 -5.90 8.28 2.50
C ILE A 178 -7.42 8.29 2.53
N TRP A 179 -8.08 8.10 1.38
CA TRP A 179 -9.53 8.03 1.30
C TRP A 179 -10.10 6.94 2.20
N LEU A 180 -9.55 5.73 2.12
CA LEU A 180 -9.98 4.60 2.95
C LEU A 180 -9.73 4.89 4.44
N GLY A 181 -8.57 5.44 4.79
CA GLY A 181 -8.23 5.84 6.16
C GLY A 181 -9.30 6.75 6.79
N ILE A 182 -9.74 7.77 6.05
CA ILE A 182 -10.78 8.71 6.52
C ILE A 182 -12.14 8.01 6.74
N HIS A 183 -12.46 6.98 5.96
CA HIS A 183 -13.78 6.36 5.93
C HIS A 183 -13.89 5.06 6.76
N ILE A 184 -12.79 4.46 7.20
CA ILE A 184 -12.77 3.25 8.05
C ILE A 184 -13.44 3.46 9.42
N ASN A 185 -13.39 4.67 9.99
CA ASN A 185 -13.88 4.98 11.34
C ASN A 185 -15.34 5.49 11.39
N LYS A 186 -15.92 5.90 10.25
CA LYS A 186 -17.27 6.50 10.20
C LYS A 186 -18.43 5.49 10.21
N THR A 187 -18.15 4.21 10.44
CA THR A 187 -19.19 3.15 10.45
C THR A 187 -19.90 3.03 11.80
N GLU A 188 -19.39 3.64 12.89
CA GLU A 188 -19.97 3.51 14.24
C GLU A 188 -21.05 4.54 14.58
N GLU A 189 -20.93 5.80 14.13
CA GLU A 189 -21.89 6.86 14.51
C GLU A 189 -23.32 6.61 14.01
N GLN A 190 -23.50 5.91 12.89
CA GLN A 190 -24.84 5.64 12.36
C GLN A 190 -25.50 4.41 12.99
N GLN A 191 -24.76 3.40 13.44
CA GLN A 191 -25.37 2.19 14.03
C GLN A 191 -25.91 2.43 15.45
N VAL A 192 -25.33 3.35 16.22
CA VAL A 192 -25.86 3.74 17.54
C VAL A 192 -27.06 4.69 17.41
N SER A 193 -27.09 5.54 16.37
CA SER A 193 -28.21 6.45 16.13
C SER A 193 -29.48 5.72 15.66
N GLU A 194 -29.36 4.64 14.89
CA GLU A 194 -30.52 3.86 14.41
C GLU A 194 -31.07 2.86 15.44
N SER A 195 -30.28 2.43 16.43
CA SER A 195 -30.77 1.56 17.51
C SER A 195 -31.49 2.32 18.64
N THR A 196 -31.55 3.65 18.56
CA THR A 196 -32.13 4.54 19.58
C THR A 196 -33.39 5.27 19.09
N ILE A 197 -33.92 4.88 17.92
CA ILE A 197 -35.19 5.38 17.36
C ILE A 197 -36.19 4.22 17.28
#